data_AF-A0A7S1K0P0-F1
#
_entry.id   AF-A0A7S1K0P0-F1
#
_cell.length_a   1.000
_cell.length_b   1.000
_cell.length_c   1.000
_cell.angle_alpha   90.00
_cell.angle_beta   90.00
_cell.angle_gamma   90.00
#
_symmetry.space_group_name_H-M   'P 1'
#
loop_
_entity.id
_entity.type
_entity.pdbx_description
1 polymer ?
#
loop_
_entity_poly.entity_id
_entity_poly.type
_entity_poly.pdbx_seq_one_letter_code
_entity_poly.pdbx_strand_id
1 'polypeptide(L)'
;MMLRTVEHLWSGSPLCRNSLQPLTQPAEARYRLEARRFIARTKAFKFTGVVARKTHVPKTQWYLQAEREFLDERARIPDGYIKRLTPADIGSLSPEMRQSLHLKCAKRMDVATWRKWAMARKYQRGPTDINSPAVSLCFLTEKILNLRRHIIQNPKDHIKKRSMSKFLNRRARVMKCLYKKDFELYKQVCADLKVTPVRFATPDSRDRQRCISQIGMDGDRCKFLIRMKLWKSRNRPRAIRVADGKEIRYTRHPMEEPPLDWNKARPHPPVVSRQWPYGVREERLRGDYVIYNPTEPGVGYCPVPMLY
;
A
#
# COMPACT_ATOMS: atom_id res chain seq x y z
N MET A 1 -26.70 -82.76 -35.06
CA MET A 1 -27.51 -82.46 -36.28
C MET A 1 -27.64 -80.94 -36.35
N MET A 2 -27.46 -80.20 -37.44
CA MET A 2 -27.09 -80.45 -38.88
C MET A 2 -26.71 -79.06 -39.48
N LEU A 3 -25.82 -78.83 -40.46
CA LEU A 3 -24.75 -79.60 -41.16
C LEU A 3 -23.42 -78.81 -41.02
N ARG A 4 -22.22 -79.16 -41.52
CA ARG A 4 -21.67 -80.16 -42.48
C ARG A 4 -21.54 -79.79 -43.98
N THR A 5 -20.77 -78.74 -44.31
CA THR A 5 -19.91 -78.66 -45.54
C THR A 5 -18.54 -78.07 -45.14
N VAL A 6 -17.36 -78.70 -45.32
CA VAL A 6 -16.76 -79.43 -46.49
C VAL A 6 -16.36 -78.42 -47.57
N GLU A 7 -15.14 -77.85 -47.48
CA GLU A 7 -13.94 -78.16 -48.29
C GLU A 7 -13.94 -77.47 -49.67
N HIS A 8 -12.83 -77.04 -50.29
CA HIS A 8 -11.47 -77.57 -50.29
C HIS A 8 -10.34 -76.52 -50.20
N LEU A 9 -9.11 -77.01 -50.03
CA LEU A 9 -7.88 -76.28 -50.32
C LEU A 9 -7.69 -76.07 -51.84
N TRP A 10 -6.77 -75.19 -52.23
CA TRP A 10 -5.65 -75.58 -53.11
C TRP A 10 -4.47 -74.61 -52.89
N SER A 11 -3.24 -75.11 -52.99
CA SER A 11 -2.01 -74.38 -52.68
C SER A 11 -1.22 -74.03 -53.95
N GLY A 12 -0.64 -72.83 -54.00
CA GLY A 12 0.06 -72.32 -55.18
C GLY A 12 1.15 -71.31 -54.84
N SER A 13 2.37 -71.80 -54.64
CA SER A 13 3.62 -71.04 -54.51
C SER A 13 4.53 -71.34 -55.71
N PRO A 14 5.64 -70.61 -55.93
CA PRO A 14 5.90 -69.18 -55.73
C PRO A 14 6.50 -68.51 -56.99
N LEU A 15 6.50 -67.18 -57.07
CA LEU A 15 7.43 -66.45 -57.96
C LEU A 15 8.05 -65.24 -57.26
N CYS A 16 9.36 -65.27 -57.09
CA CYS A 16 10.15 -64.13 -56.65
C CYS A 16 10.75 -63.40 -57.87
N ARG A 17 10.82 -62.06 -57.82
CA ARG A 17 12.10 -61.33 -58.02
C ARG A 17 12.00 -59.84 -57.65
N ASN A 18 13.05 -59.42 -56.95
CA ASN A 18 13.74 -58.12 -57.00
C ASN A 18 13.10 -56.85 -56.41
N SER A 19 13.84 -56.31 -55.43
CA SER A 19 14.14 -54.88 -55.19
C SER A 19 12.98 -53.88 -55.08
N LEU A 20 12.61 -53.53 -53.85
CA LEU A 20 13.18 -52.36 -53.16
C LEU A 20 12.76 -52.33 -51.67
N GLN A 21 13.57 -51.72 -50.82
CA GLN A 21 13.30 -51.44 -49.40
C GLN A 21 13.44 -49.92 -49.16
N PRO A 22 12.91 -49.34 -48.06
CA PRO A 22 11.92 -49.88 -47.12
C PRO A 22 10.72 -48.94 -46.87
N LEU A 23 9.61 -49.49 -46.37
CA LEU A 23 8.79 -48.78 -45.37
C LEU A 23 8.45 -49.75 -44.24
N THR A 24 9.05 -49.52 -43.06
CA THR A 24 8.72 -50.27 -41.85
C THR A 24 7.31 -49.91 -41.40
N GLN A 25 6.39 -50.85 -41.52
CA GLN A 25 5.05 -50.73 -40.95
C GLN A 25 5.17 -50.49 -39.43
N PRO A 26 4.43 -49.53 -38.85
CA PRO A 26 4.49 -49.28 -37.42
C PRO A 26 3.91 -50.49 -36.68
N ALA A 27 4.76 -51.21 -35.94
CA ALA A 27 4.35 -52.38 -35.18
C ALA A 27 3.23 -52.03 -34.19
N GLU A 28 2.20 -52.88 -34.14
CA GLU A 28 0.97 -52.64 -33.37
C GLU A 28 1.29 -52.39 -31.88
N ALA A 29 1.07 -51.16 -31.43
CA ALA A 29 1.38 -50.75 -30.07
C ALA A 29 0.44 -51.46 -29.08
N ARG A 30 0.97 -52.46 -28.37
CA ARG A 30 0.26 -53.31 -27.39
C ARG A 30 -0.19 -52.54 -26.13
N TYR A 31 -1.16 -51.64 -26.27
CA TYR A 31 -1.77 -50.91 -25.16
C TYR A 31 -2.75 -51.80 -24.37
N ARG A 32 -2.23 -52.78 -23.63
CA ARG A 32 -2.97 -53.42 -22.54
C ARG A 32 -3.26 -52.37 -21.45
N LEU A 33 -4.50 -51.89 -21.40
CA LEU A 33 -4.96 -50.99 -20.34
C LEU A 33 -5.19 -51.76 -19.02
N GLU A 34 -4.09 -52.13 -18.34
CA GLU A 34 -4.14 -52.59 -16.94
C GLU A 34 -4.52 -51.43 -16.01
N ALA A 35 -5.83 -51.13 -15.94
CA ALA A 35 -6.40 -50.09 -15.11
C ALA A 35 -6.39 -50.45 -13.60
N ARG A 36 -5.20 -50.57 -13.01
CA ARG A 36 -5.01 -50.78 -11.57
C ARG A 36 -5.54 -49.56 -10.80
N ARG A 37 -6.53 -49.79 -9.93
CA ARG A 37 -7.26 -48.73 -9.21
C ARG A 37 -6.34 -47.88 -8.33
N PHE A 38 -6.28 -46.59 -8.65
CA PHE A 38 -5.91 -45.44 -7.80
C PHE A 38 -5.15 -45.70 -6.49
N ILE A 39 -3.82 -45.89 -6.57
CA ILE A 39 -2.96 -45.43 -5.48
C ILE A 39 -2.81 -43.92 -5.63
N ALA A 40 -3.71 -43.17 -5.00
CA ALA A 40 -3.53 -41.73 -4.85
C ALA A 40 -2.24 -41.50 -4.04
N ARG A 41 -1.19 -40.97 -4.69
CA ARG A 41 -0.01 -40.45 -4.00
C ARG A 41 -0.42 -39.19 -3.23
N THR A 42 -1.05 -39.39 -2.08
CA THR A 42 -1.28 -38.34 -1.09
C THR A 42 0.05 -37.64 -0.85
N LYS A 43 0.08 -36.32 -0.99
CA LYS A 43 1.30 -35.55 -0.73
C LYS A 43 1.58 -35.66 0.77
N ALA A 44 2.44 -36.60 1.13
CA ALA A 44 3.01 -36.70 2.46
C ALA A 44 3.76 -35.40 2.74
N PHE A 45 3.09 -34.47 3.41
CA PHE A 45 3.66 -33.20 3.86
C PHE A 45 4.71 -33.53 4.92
N LYS A 46 5.94 -33.82 4.48
CA LYS A 46 7.10 -33.90 5.36
C LYS A 46 7.24 -32.55 6.06
N PHE A 47 6.82 -32.48 7.32
CA PHE A 47 6.98 -31.31 8.18
C PHE A 47 8.44 -31.19 8.67
N THR A 48 9.39 -31.24 7.73
CA THR A 48 10.81 -30.95 7.97
C THR A 48 11.00 -29.45 8.15
N GLY A 49 10.65 -28.95 9.33
CA GLY A 49 10.78 -27.54 9.65
C GLY A 49 10.18 -27.15 10.99
N VAL A 50 10.76 -26.11 11.58
CA VAL A 50 10.29 -25.47 12.81
C VAL A 50 8.84 -25.00 12.65
N VAL A 51 7.92 -25.53 13.46
CA VAL A 51 6.49 -25.20 13.38
C VAL A 51 6.26 -23.76 13.82
N ALA A 52 5.85 -22.91 12.88
CA ALA A 52 5.78 -21.48 13.12
C ALA A 52 4.60 -21.08 14.02
N ARG A 53 4.90 -20.62 15.24
CA ARG A 53 3.86 -20.27 16.24
C ARG A 53 3.10 -19.02 15.80
N LYS A 54 1.76 -19.08 15.83
CA LYS A 54 0.89 -17.91 15.67
C LYS A 54 0.74 -17.17 17.00
N THR A 55 1.09 -15.89 17.04
CA THR A 55 1.12 -15.06 18.26
C THR A 55 0.62 -13.64 18.01
N HIS A 56 0.22 -12.92 19.05
CA HIS A 56 0.02 -11.47 18.95
C HIS A 56 1.37 -10.74 18.83
N VAL A 57 1.41 -9.65 18.07
CA VAL A 57 2.58 -8.77 17.96
C VAL A 57 2.89 -8.10 19.31
N PRO A 58 4.10 -8.23 19.88
CA PRO A 58 4.56 -7.35 20.95
C PRO A 58 4.86 -5.94 20.39
N LYS A 59 4.77 -4.91 21.24
CA LYS A 59 5.28 -3.58 20.87
C LYS A 59 6.81 -3.66 20.74
N THR A 60 7.38 -3.06 19.70
CA THR A 60 8.84 -2.93 19.53
C THR A 60 9.38 -1.85 20.46
N GLN A 61 10.70 -1.86 20.74
CA GLN A 61 11.31 -0.82 21.57
C GLN A 61 11.14 0.58 20.97
N TRP A 62 11.38 0.72 19.66
CA TRP A 62 11.10 1.96 18.90
C TRP A 62 9.65 2.45 19.06
N TYR A 63 8.67 1.54 18.98
CA TYR A 63 7.26 1.90 19.15
C TYR A 63 6.94 2.35 20.59
N LEU A 64 7.54 1.71 21.59
CA LEU A 64 7.40 2.09 23.01
C LEU A 64 8.04 3.47 23.27
N GLN A 65 9.21 3.73 22.70
CA GLN A 65 9.88 5.03 22.74
C GLN A 65 9.02 6.13 22.08
N ALA A 66 8.54 5.90 20.86
CA ALA A 66 7.68 6.85 20.13
C ALA A 66 6.29 7.07 20.79
N GLU A 67 5.82 6.16 21.64
CA GLU A 67 4.69 6.40 22.54
C GLU A 67 5.07 7.25 23.75
N ARG A 68 6.23 7.01 24.39
CA ARG A 68 6.75 7.80 25.52
C ARG A 68 7.00 9.26 25.12
N GLU A 69 7.82 9.48 24.10
CA GLU A 69 8.17 10.82 23.59
C GLU A 69 6.91 11.66 23.26
N PHE A 70 5.90 11.04 22.68
CA PHE A 70 4.61 11.68 22.40
C PHE A 70 3.79 11.96 23.67
N LEU A 71 3.82 11.08 24.68
CA LEU A 71 3.18 11.38 25.97
C LEU A 71 3.89 12.53 26.69
N ASP A 72 5.22 12.60 26.61
CA ASP A 72 6.06 13.62 27.24
C ASP A 72 5.90 14.99 26.55
N GLU A 73 5.94 15.06 25.22
CA GLU A 73 5.57 16.25 24.43
C GLU A 73 4.18 16.76 24.87
N ARG A 74 3.21 15.86 25.02
CA ARG A 74 1.85 16.22 25.41
C ARG A 74 1.71 16.51 26.92
N ALA A 75 2.68 16.13 27.75
CA ALA A 75 2.73 16.42 29.18
C ALA A 75 3.28 17.82 29.46
N ARG A 76 4.29 18.29 28.71
CA ARG A 76 4.85 19.66 28.80
C ARG A 76 3.76 20.73 28.70
N ILE A 77 3.40 21.35 29.81
CA ILE A 77 2.41 22.43 29.85
C ILE A 77 3.05 23.68 29.24
N PRO A 78 2.45 24.31 28.21
CA PRO A 78 2.95 25.57 27.68
C PRO A 78 2.63 26.71 28.65
N ASP A 79 3.52 27.70 28.75
CA ASP A 79 3.28 28.90 29.54
C ASP A 79 2.24 29.82 28.87
N GLY A 80 1.42 30.47 29.70
CA GLY A 80 0.25 31.24 29.29
C GLY A 80 -0.94 31.03 30.23
N TYR A 81 -2.08 31.62 29.88
CA TYR A 81 -3.22 31.75 30.79
C TYR A 81 -4.48 30.98 30.34
N ILE A 82 -5.35 30.71 31.31
CA ILE A 82 -6.67 30.08 31.14
C ILE A 82 -7.60 30.96 30.27
N LYS A 83 -8.70 30.38 29.75
CA LYS A 83 -9.83 31.10 29.08
C LYS A 83 -9.49 32.03 27.89
N ARG A 84 -8.36 31.80 27.19
CA ARG A 84 -7.81 32.62 26.08
C ARG A 84 -7.22 33.98 26.48
N LEU A 85 -7.17 34.31 27.77
CA LEU A 85 -6.71 35.59 28.29
C LEU A 85 -5.32 35.96 27.75
N THR A 86 -5.12 37.26 27.55
CA THR A 86 -3.86 37.90 27.18
C THR A 86 -3.16 38.46 28.42
N PRO A 87 -1.86 38.80 28.35
CA PRO A 87 -1.18 39.47 29.45
C PRO A 87 -1.79 40.84 29.80
N ALA A 88 -2.40 41.53 28.83
CA ALA A 88 -3.06 42.82 29.04
C ALA A 88 -4.31 42.68 29.93
N ASP A 89 -5.16 41.67 29.68
CA ASP A 89 -6.37 41.38 30.47
C ASP A 89 -6.07 41.07 31.95
N ILE A 90 -4.80 40.75 32.26
CA ILE A 90 -4.31 40.29 33.57
C ILE A 90 -3.41 41.35 34.23
N GLY A 91 -3.12 42.46 33.53
CA GLY A 91 -2.13 43.48 33.93
C GLY A 91 -2.40 44.18 35.26
N SER A 92 -3.65 44.25 35.70
CA SER A 92 -4.08 44.84 36.99
C SER A 92 -4.16 43.85 38.16
N LEU A 93 -4.05 42.54 37.91
CA LEU A 93 -4.27 41.52 38.95
C LEU A 93 -3.03 41.30 39.83
N SER A 94 -3.23 40.91 41.09
CA SER A 94 -2.14 40.54 42.01
C SER A 94 -1.33 39.34 41.48
N PRO A 95 -0.03 39.20 41.82
CA PRO A 95 0.81 38.11 41.27
C PRO A 95 0.26 36.71 41.55
N GLU A 96 -0.37 36.50 42.71
CA GLU A 96 -1.05 35.25 43.09
C GLU A 96 -2.26 34.95 42.20
N MET A 97 -3.04 35.97 41.84
CA MET A 97 -4.14 35.84 40.88
C MET A 97 -3.62 35.54 39.47
N ARG A 98 -2.48 36.11 39.04
CA ARG A 98 -1.83 35.74 37.76
C ARG A 98 -1.38 34.28 37.77
N GLN A 99 -0.81 33.81 38.88
CA GLN A 99 -0.32 32.45 39.04
C GLN A 99 -1.46 31.42 39.05
N SER A 100 -2.55 31.67 39.76
CA SER A 100 -3.73 30.77 39.76
C SER A 100 -4.45 30.72 38.41
N LEU A 101 -4.39 31.80 37.61
CA LEU A 101 -4.87 31.83 36.22
C LEU A 101 -3.90 31.20 35.21
N HIS A 102 -2.70 30.79 35.62
CA HIS A 102 -1.68 30.21 34.74
C HIS A 102 -1.99 28.74 34.38
N LEU A 103 -1.58 28.32 33.18
CA LEU A 103 -1.87 26.97 32.65
C LEU A 103 -1.28 25.83 33.49
N LYS A 104 -0.28 26.10 34.34
CA LYS A 104 0.27 25.13 35.31
C LYS A 104 -0.75 24.70 36.37
N CYS A 105 -1.70 25.58 36.72
CA CYS A 105 -2.79 25.31 37.66
C CYS A 105 -4.10 24.89 36.97
N ALA A 106 -4.13 24.81 35.63
CA ALA A 106 -5.34 24.65 34.85
C ALA A 106 -5.81 23.20 34.70
N LYS A 107 -7.11 22.99 34.48
CA LYS A 107 -7.66 21.64 34.22
C LYS A 107 -7.22 21.18 32.83
N ARG A 108 -7.11 19.85 32.63
CA ARG A 108 -6.69 19.23 31.36
C ARG A 108 -7.51 19.70 30.13
N MET A 109 -8.76 20.10 30.33
CA MET A 109 -9.62 20.65 29.26
C MET A 109 -9.25 22.08 28.86
N ASP A 110 -8.76 22.89 29.79
CA ASP A 110 -8.33 24.27 29.56
C ASP A 110 -7.01 24.29 28.79
N VAL A 111 -6.03 23.47 29.17
CA VAL A 111 -4.77 23.29 28.43
C VAL A 111 -5.02 22.81 26.99
N ALA A 112 -5.94 21.86 26.79
CA ALA A 112 -6.34 21.42 25.45
C ALA A 112 -7.09 22.52 24.67
N THR A 113 -7.85 23.37 25.35
CA THR A 113 -8.54 24.52 24.75
C THR A 113 -7.57 25.63 24.37
N TRP A 114 -6.55 25.89 25.18
CA TRP A 114 -5.48 26.83 24.88
C TRP A 114 -4.66 26.38 23.67
N ARG A 115 -4.15 25.12 23.67
CA ARG A 115 -3.36 24.56 22.56
C ARG A 115 -4.12 24.61 21.23
N LYS A 116 -5.44 24.34 21.27
CA LYS A 116 -6.36 24.46 20.14
C LYS A 116 -6.41 25.89 19.56
N TRP A 117 -6.41 26.91 20.42
CA TRP A 117 -6.46 28.31 20.00
C TRP A 117 -5.09 28.90 19.63
N ALA A 118 -4.01 28.48 20.29
CA ALA A 118 -2.66 28.95 20.02
C ALA A 118 -2.24 28.72 18.55
N MET A 119 -2.51 27.53 18.01
CA MET A 119 -2.26 27.25 16.58
C MET A 119 -3.27 27.92 15.66
N ALA A 120 -4.54 28.02 16.06
CA ALA A 120 -5.59 28.59 15.21
C ALA A 120 -5.44 30.10 14.99
N ARG A 121 -5.03 30.86 16.03
CA ARG A 121 -4.83 32.33 15.97
C ARG A 121 -3.97 32.76 14.77
N LYS A 122 -2.98 31.95 14.38
CA LYS A 122 -2.09 32.22 13.23
C LYS A 122 -2.77 32.23 11.85
N TYR A 123 -3.94 31.60 11.71
CA TYR A 123 -4.65 31.48 10.43
C TYR A 123 -6.11 31.97 10.48
N GLN A 124 -6.49 32.65 11.56
CA GLN A 124 -7.78 33.34 11.61
C GLN A 124 -7.76 34.53 10.64
N ARG A 125 -8.75 34.62 9.75
CA ARG A 125 -8.90 35.77 8.82
C ARG A 125 -9.44 37.04 9.50
N GLY A 126 -9.92 36.90 10.73
CA GLY A 126 -10.46 37.96 11.58
C GLY A 126 -10.76 37.39 12.98
N PRO A 127 -11.02 38.24 14.00
CA PRO A 127 -11.11 37.82 15.40
C PRO A 127 -12.18 36.74 15.65
N THR A 128 -13.27 36.77 14.87
CA THR A 128 -14.41 35.85 14.93
C THR A 128 -14.31 34.64 13.98
N ASP A 129 -13.21 34.46 13.24
CA ASP A 129 -13.05 33.31 12.34
C ASP A 129 -12.84 32.00 13.12
N ILE A 130 -13.85 31.13 13.06
CA ILE A 130 -13.88 29.79 13.67
C ILE A 130 -13.92 28.69 12.59
N ASN A 131 -14.36 29.04 11.38
CA ASN A 131 -14.85 28.10 10.38
C ASN A 131 -14.01 28.04 9.10
N SER A 132 -13.01 28.91 8.92
CA SER A 132 -12.09 28.81 7.79
C SER A 132 -11.39 27.44 7.76
N PRO A 133 -10.98 26.95 6.57
CA PRO A 133 -10.43 25.61 6.43
C PRO A 133 -9.10 25.43 7.20
N ALA A 134 -8.26 26.47 7.33
CA ALA A 134 -7.03 26.42 8.10
C ALA A 134 -7.27 26.35 9.62
N VAL A 135 -8.14 27.21 10.17
CA VAL A 135 -8.56 27.17 11.59
C VAL A 135 -9.22 25.82 11.93
N SER A 136 -10.12 25.34 11.07
CA SER A 136 -10.74 24.02 11.17
C SER A 136 -9.71 22.87 11.18
N LEU A 137 -8.64 22.97 10.38
CA LEU A 137 -7.58 21.96 10.31
C LEU A 137 -6.75 21.91 11.59
N CYS A 138 -6.44 23.06 12.19
CA CYS A 138 -5.80 23.17 13.50
C CYS A 138 -6.66 22.53 14.60
N PHE A 139 -7.94 22.90 14.67
CA PHE A 139 -8.89 22.37 15.65
C PHE A 139 -9.09 20.85 15.56
N LEU A 140 -9.11 20.30 14.35
CA LEU A 140 -9.23 18.85 14.15
C LEU A 140 -7.95 18.13 14.55
N THR A 141 -6.78 18.69 14.23
CA THR A 141 -5.49 18.11 14.57
C THR A 141 -5.28 18.04 16.07
N GLU A 142 -5.51 19.14 16.82
CA GLU A 142 -5.40 19.12 18.29
C GLU A 142 -6.42 18.16 18.95
N LYS A 143 -7.63 18.02 18.40
CA LYS A 143 -8.59 17.01 18.84
C LYS A 143 -8.08 15.57 18.62
N ILE A 144 -7.42 15.30 17.50
CA ILE A 144 -6.80 14.01 17.19
C ILE A 144 -5.63 13.72 18.13
N LEU A 145 -4.76 14.70 18.42
CA LEU A 145 -3.62 14.53 19.35
C LEU A 145 -4.10 14.22 20.78
N ASN A 146 -5.14 14.91 21.27
CA ASN A 146 -5.72 14.61 22.58
C ASN A 146 -6.38 13.22 22.65
N LEU A 147 -7.07 12.79 21.58
CA LEU A 147 -7.59 11.41 21.49
C LEU A 147 -6.48 10.37 21.40
N ARG A 148 -5.37 10.64 20.69
CA ARG A 148 -4.20 9.76 20.65
C ARG A 148 -3.63 9.55 22.06
N ARG A 149 -3.44 10.62 22.85
CA ARG A 149 -2.99 10.52 24.25
C ARG A 149 -3.96 9.66 25.08
N HIS A 150 -5.28 9.86 24.94
CA HIS A 150 -6.27 9.02 25.64
C HIS A 150 -6.20 7.54 25.23
N ILE A 151 -6.04 7.23 23.94
CA ILE A 151 -6.06 5.86 23.42
C ILE A 151 -4.77 5.08 23.75
N ILE A 152 -3.63 5.76 23.89
CA ILE A 152 -2.39 5.15 24.39
C ILE A 152 -2.55 4.76 25.87
N GLN A 153 -3.14 5.65 26.68
CA GLN A 153 -3.43 5.39 28.10
C GLN A 153 -4.54 4.34 28.28
N ASN A 154 -5.57 4.35 27.43
CA ASN A 154 -6.76 3.51 27.52
C ASN A 154 -6.92 2.62 26.26
N PRO A 155 -6.07 1.60 26.06
CA PRO A 155 -6.04 0.81 24.84
C PRO A 155 -7.29 -0.07 24.63
N LYS A 156 -8.15 -0.25 25.63
CA LYS A 156 -9.45 -0.95 25.51
C LYS A 156 -10.61 -0.04 25.07
N ASP A 157 -10.41 1.27 24.94
CA ASP A 157 -11.49 2.21 24.57
C ASP A 157 -11.78 2.20 23.05
N HIS A 158 -12.74 1.37 22.64
CA HIS A 158 -13.18 1.27 21.24
C HIS A 158 -14.00 2.47 20.76
N ILE A 159 -14.69 3.19 21.67
CA ILE A 159 -15.57 4.32 21.33
C ILE A 159 -14.75 5.55 20.95
N LYS A 160 -13.68 5.85 21.71
CA LYS A 160 -12.76 6.95 21.38
C LYS A 160 -11.91 6.61 20.15
N LYS A 161 -11.55 5.34 19.92
CA LYS A 161 -10.95 4.89 18.63
C LYS A 161 -11.87 5.15 17.44
N ARG A 162 -13.15 4.75 17.51
CA ARG A 162 -14.17 5.05 16.47
C ARG A 162 -14.32 6.55 16.25
N SER A 163 -14.27 7.34 17.32
CA SER A 163 -14.32 8.81 17.28
C SER A 163 -13.08 9.42 16.62
N MET A 164 -11.88 8.94 16.94
CA MET A 164 -10.63 9.37 16.29
C MET A 164 -10.68 9.10 14.78
N SER A 165 -11.15 7.93 14.35
CA SER A 165 -11.37 7.63 12.93
C SER A 165 -12.38 8.57 12.25
N LYS A 166 -13.44 9.03 12.95
CA LYS A 166 -14.34 10.08 12.43
C LYS A 166 -13.60 11.41 12.26
N PHE A 167 -12.78 11.83 13.22
CA PHE A 167 -12.02 13.08 13.14
C PHE A 167 -10.92 13.05 12.07
N LEU A 168 -10.18 11.95 11.91
CA LEU A 168 -9.20 11.75 10.83
C LEU A 168 -9.88 11.89 9.45
N ASN A 169 -11.05 11.27 9.28
CA ASN A 169 -11.84 11.39 8.06
C ASN A 169 -12.38 12.82 7.81
N ARG A 170 -12.71 13.58 8.85
CA ARG A 170 -13.07 15.01 8.73
C ARG A 170 -11.85 15.87 8.42
N ARG A 171 -10.69 15.58 9.02
CA ARG A 171 -9.40 16.25 8.74
C ARG A 171 -9.03 16.14 7.26
N ALA A 172 -9.04 14.93 6.70
CA ALA A 172 -8.74 14.70 5.28
C ALA A 172 -9.69 15.46 4.32
N ARG A 173 -10.98 15.62 4.67
CA ARG A 173 -11.94 16.44 3.90
C ARG A 173 -11.60 17.93 3.97
N VAL A 174 -11.25 18.45 5.15
CA VAL A 174 -10.84 19.86 5.32
C VAL A 174 -9.53 20.14 4.57
N MET A 175 -8.56 19.23 4.65
CA MET A 175 -7.32 19.30 3.86
C MET A 175 -7.59 19.33 2.35
N LYS A 176 -8.54 18.52 1.84
CA LYS A 176 -8.94 18.56 0.42
C LYS A 176 -9.60 19.88 0.02
N CYS A 177 -10.36 20.48 0.92
CA CYS A 177 -10.99 21.79 0.72
C CYS A 177 -9.95 22.92 0.71
N LEU A 178 -8.98 22.89 1.64
CA LEU A 178 -7.88 23.86 1.70
C LEU A 178 -7.02 23.78 0.43
N TYR A 179 -6.49 22.60 0.10
CA TYR A 179 -5.71 22.35 -1.13
C TYR A 179 -6.40 22.83 -2.41
N LYS A 180 -7.73 22.69 -2.51
CA LYS A 180 -8.51 23.13 -3.67
C LYS A 180 -8.74 24.65 -3.77
N LYS A 181 -8.60 25.37 -2.66
CA LYS A 181 -8.85 26.83 -2.59
C LYS A 181 -7.58 27.65 -2.53
N ASP A 182 -6.55 27.11 -1.87
CA ASP A 182 -5.32 27.80 -1.54
C ASP A 182 -4.23 26.74 -1.27
N PHE A 183 -3.32 26.57 -2.24
CA PHE A 183 -2.25 25.57 -2.15
C PHE A 183 -1.08 26.00 -1.28
N GLU A 184 -0.83 27.32 -1.15
CA GLU A 184 0.30 27.85 -0.40
C GLU A 184 0.01 27.83 1.09
N LEU A 185 -1.17 28.32 1.51
CA LEU A 185 -1.66 28.16 2.87
C LEU A 185 -1.83 26.68 3.23
N TYR A 186 -2.22 25.83 2.28
CA TYR A 186 -2.21 24.37 2.50
C TYR A 186 -0.82 23.83 2.84
N LYS A 187 0.22 24.22 2.09
CA LYS A 187 1.61 23.81 2.31
C LYS A 187 2.13 24.31 3.66
N GLN A 188 1.92 25.59 3.98
CA GLN A 188 2.31 26.23 5.24
C GLN A 188 1.65 25.54 6.45
N VAL A 189 0.31 25.43 6.47
CA VAL A 189 -0.44 24.85 7.60
C VAL A 189 -0.08 23.36 7.80
N CYS A 190 0.24 22.61 6.74
CA CYS A 190 0.71 21.23 6.89
C CYS A 190 2.10 21.13 7.51
N ALA A 191 3.03 22.04 7.18
CA ALA A 191 4.36 22.10 7.77
C ALA A 191 4.30 22.45 9.26
N ASP A 192 3.61 23.53 9.62
CA ASP A 192 3.47 24.02 10.99
C ASP A 192 2.77 23.02 11.93
N LEU A 193 1.73 22.32 11.43
CA LEU A 193 1.06 21.26 12.18
C LEU A 193 1.82 19.91 12.14
N LYS A 194 2.97 19.84 11.44
CA LYS A 194 3.74 18.61 11.18
C LYS A 194 2.89 17.46 10.62
N VAL A 195 1.89 17.77 9.80
CA VAL A 195 0.97 16.79 9.20
C VAL A 195 1.47 16.41 7.80
N THR A 196 1.65 15.10 7.56
CA THR A 196 2.03 14.61 6.23
C THR A 196 1.03 15.06 5.16
N PRO A 197 1.45 15.83 4.14
CA PRO A 197 0.54 16.33 3.12
C PRO A 197 -0.02 15.20 2.25
N VAL A 198 -1.18 15.47 1.66
CA VAL A 198 -2.05 14.49 1.01
C VAL A 198 -2.07 14.75 -0.49
N ARG A 199 -1.69 13.75 -1.28
CA ARG A 199 -1.95 13.77 -2.73
C ARG A 199 -3.45 13.58 -2.94
N PHE A 200 -4.13 14.59 -3.47
CA PHE A 200 -5.58 14.56 -3.72
C PHE A 200 -5.98 14.13 -5.15
N ALA A 201 -4.99 13.91 -6.01
CA ALA A 201 -5.18 13.36 -7.35
C ALA A 201 -5.53 11.86 -7.29
N THR A 202 -6.60 11.48 -7.98
CA THR A 202 -6.56 10.23 -8.74
C THR A 202 -5.52 10.44 -9.85
N PRO A 203 -4.51 9.58 -10.02
CA PRO A 203 -3.60 9.74 -11.15
C PRO A 203 -4.37 9.51 -12.45
N ASP A 204 -4.16 10.38 -13.44
CA ASP A 204 -4.39 9.97 -14.82
C ASP A 204 -3.41 8.83 -15.13
N SER A 205 -3.90 7.74 -15.70
CA SER A 205 -3.18 6.45 -15.72
C SER A 205 -1.99 6.41 -16.67
N ARG A 206 -1.88 7.42 -17.57
CA ARG A 206 -0.90 7.46 -18.66
C ARG A 206 0.48 8.01 -18.24
N ASP A 207 0.55 9.05 -17.41
CA ASP A 207 1.82 9.75 -17.12
C ASP A 207 2.51 9.30 -15.81
N ARG A 208 3.52 8.43 -15.93
CA ARG A 208 4.34 8.03 -14.77
C ARG A 208 5.13 9.20 -14.15
N GLN A 209 5.58 10.19 -14.93
CA GLN A 209 6.34 11.32 -14.40
C GLN A 209 5.45 12.27 -13.57
N ARG A 210 4.25 12.61 -14.08
CA ARG A 210 3.26 13.42 -13.33
C ARG A 210 2.76 12.73 -12.05
N CYS A 211 2.93 11.42 -11.92
CA CYS A 211 2.69 10.68 -10.68
C CYS A 211 3.77 10.89 -9.58
N ILE A 212 4.87 11.62 -9.84
CA ILE A 212 6.00 11.81 -8.90
C ILE A 212 6.06 13.26 -8.37
N SER A 213 5.00 13.72 -7.71
CA SER A 213 5.11 14.93 -6.88
C SER A 213 5.87 14.62 -5.59
N GLN A 214 6.88 15.42 -5.23
CA GLN A 214 7.75 15.18 -4.04
C GLN A 214 7.01 15.29 -2.68
N ILE A 215 5.69 15.48 -2.71
CA ILE A 215 4.82 15.74 -1.56
C ILE A 215 4.09 14.44 -1.19
N GLY A 216 4.51 13.83 -0.08
CA GLY A 216 4.32 12.40 0.20
C GLY A 216 3.13 11.98 1.06
N MET A 217 2.07 11.50 0.39
CA MET A 217 1.20 10.38 0.81
C MET A 217 0.54 10.44 2.21
N ASP A 218 -0.78 10.70 2.23
CA ASP A 218 -1.66 10.63 3.42
C ASP A 218 -1.37 9.43 4.34
N GLY A 219 -1.10 9.73 5.61
CA GLY A 219 -0.89 8.78 6.70
C GLY A 219 -2.06 7.83 6.95
N ASP A 220 -3.29 8.30 6.74
CA ASP A 220 -4.43 7.83 7.53
C ASP A 220 -5.54 7.16 6.71
N ARG A 221 -5.90 7.65 5.51
CA ARG A 221 -7.04 7.08 4.76
C ARG A 221 -6.63 6.23 3.55
N CYS A 222 -5.81 6.77 2.66
CA CYS A 222 -5.27 5.96 1.55
C CYS A 222 -4.42 4.81 2.11
N LYS A 223 -3.50 5.09 3.05
CA LYS A 223 -2.76 4.03 3.75
C LYS A 223 -3.66 3.07 4.52
N PHE A 224 -4.85 3.41 5.02
CA PHE A 224 -5.72 2.42 5.69
C PHE A 224 -6.32 1.40 4.71
N LEU A 225 -6.92 1.85 3.60
CA LEU A 225 -7.55 0.96 2.61
C LEU A 225 -6.51 0.26 1.73
N ILE A 226 -5.46 0.97 1.31
CA ILE A 226 -4.33 0.39 0.58
C ILE A 226 -3.54 -0.55 1.50
N ARG A 227 -3.43 -0.31 2.83
CA ARG A 227 -3.03 -1.38 3.75
C ARG A 227 -4.05 -2.52 3.65
N MET A 228 -5.34 -2.38 3.98
CA MET A 228 -6.24 -3.55 3.98
C MET A 228 -6.22 -4.44 2.71
N LYS A 229 -5.93 -3.90 1.51
CA LYS A 229 -5.71 -4.68 0.28
C LYS A 229 -4.24 -5.13 0.04
N LEU A 230 -3.25 -4.24 0.09
CA LEU A 230 -1.82 -4.54 -0.20
C LEU A 230 -0.99 -4.99 1.03
N TRP A 231 -1.41 -4.68 2.26
CA TRP A 231 -0.91 -5.30 3.49
C TRP A 231 -1.35 -6.76 3.57
N LYS A 232 -2.55 -7.14 3.07
CA LYS A 232 -2.96 -8.55 2.93
C LYS A 232 -2.12 -9.37 1.94
N SER A 233 -1.32 -8.74 1.06
CA SER A 233 -0.38 -9.41 0.16
C SER A 233 1.09 -9.18 0.57
N ARG A 234 1.56 -7.94 0.58
CA ARG A 234 2.97 -7.57 0.84
C ARG A 234 3.37 -7.56 2.32
N ASN A 235 2.40 -7.37 3.22
CA ASN A 235 2.60 -7.48 4.67
C ASN A 235 1.71 -8.57 5.29
N ARG A 236 1.56 -9.72 4.61
CA ARG A 236 1.23 -10.95 5.32
C ARG A 236 2.29 -11.10 6.42
N PRO A 237 1.91 -11.32 7.70
CA PRO A 237 2.88 -11.39 8.79
C PRO A 237 3.97 -12.39 8.44
N ARG A 238 5.20 -11.88 8.29
CA ARG A 238 6.33 -12.71 7.88
C ARG A 238 6.69 -13.66 9.02
N ALA A 239 7.20 -14.81 8.63
CA ALA A 239 8.12 -15.58 9.44
C ALA A 239 9.23 -14.65 9.95
N ILE A 240 9.35 -14.51 11.26
CA ILE A 240 10.51 -13.90 11.91
C ILE A 240 11.20 -15.02 12.69
N ARG A 241 12.49 -15.23 12.44
CA ARG A 241 13.33 -16.14 13.21
C ARG A 241 13.74 -15.45 14.49
N VAL A 242 13.48 -16.09 15.63
CA VAL A 242 13.95 -15.66 16.96
C VAL A 242 15.31 -16.33 17.23
N ALA A 243 16.10 -15.77 18.16
CA ALA A 243 17.38 -16.33 18.59
C ALA A 243 17.30 -17.83 18.96
N ASP A 244 16.20 -18.27 19.58
CA ASP A 244 15.83 -19.66 19.88
C ASP A 244 15.78 -20.63 18.67
N GLY A 245 16.12 -20.19 17.45
CA GLY A 245 15.86 -20.91 16.20
C GLY A 245 14.38 -20.99 15.81
N LYS A 246 13.46 -20.55 16.68
CA LYS A 246 12.01 -20.66 16.51
C LYS A 246 11.50 -19.64 15.48
N GLU A 247 10.71 -20.12 14.51
CA GLU A 247 9.98 -19.25 13.60
C GLU A 247 8.67 -18.77 14.26
N ILE A 248 8.42 -17.47 14.24
CA ILE A 248 7.17 -16.88 14.71
C ILE A 248 6.45 -16.21 13.54
N ARG A 249 5.14 -16.49 13.41
CA ARG A 249 4.24 -15.86 12.44
C ARG A 249 3.17 -15.10 13.22
N TYR A 250 3.45 -13.83 13.50
CA TYR A 250 2.53 -12.95 14.22
C TYR A 250 1.15 -12.81 13.52
N THR A 251 0.15 -12.22 14.17
CA THR A 251 -1.14 -11.88 13.53
C THR A 251 -1.08 -10.64 12.63
N ARG A 252 -0.03 -9.83 12.78
CA ARG A 252 0.23 -8.56 12.09
C ARG A 252 1.76 -8.42 11.95
N HIS A 253 2.27 -7.45 11.19
CA HIS A 253 3.69 -7.09 11.31
C HIS A 253 3.94 -6.31 12.60
N PRO A 254 5.12 -6.48 13.26
CA PRO A 254 5.67 -5.49 14.16
C PRO A 254 5.71 -4.09 13.54
N MET A 255 5.65 -3.06 14.37
CA MET A 255 5.93 -1.68 13.93
C MET A 255 7.43 -1.40 14.16
N GLU A 256 8.21 -1.73 13.15
CA GLU A 256 9.61 -1.32 13.03
C GLU A 256 9.71 0.19 12.70
N GLU A 257 10.89 0.76 12.96
CA GLU A 257 11.25 2.13 12.55
C GLU A 257 11.11 2.29 11.02
N PRO A 258 10.53 3.40 10.52
CA PRO A 258 10.63 3.73 9.10
C PRO A 258 12.11 3.91 8.73
N PRO A 259 12.61 3.27 7.64
CA PRO A 259 14.01 3.40 7.24
C PRO A 259 14.36 4.86 6.91
N LEU A 260 15.63 5.22 7.01
CA LEU A 260 16.13 6.59 6.76
C LEU A 260 15.70 7.17 5.40
N ASP A 261 15.45 6.33 4.39
CA ASP A 261 14.96 6.72 3.06
C ASP A 261 13.44 6.56 2.91
N TRP A 262 12.70 6.72 4.01
CA TRP A 262 11.25 6.84 4.00
C TRP A 262 10.82 8.22 3.49
N ASN A 263 9.81 8.25 2.61
CA ASN A 263 9.34 9.43 1.87
C ASN A 263 10.38 10.16 0.98
N LYS A 264 11.69 9.90 1.07
CA LYS A 264 12.68 10.42 0.10
C LYS A 264 12.36 9.93 -1.32
N ALA A 265 12.72 10.75 -2.33
CA ALA A 265 12.73 10.30 -3.71
C ALA A 265 13.75 9.16 -3.85
N ARG A 266 13.35 8.02 -4.43
CA ARG A 266 14.25 6.91 -4.73
C ARG A 266 14.76 7.05 -6.16
N PRO A 267 16.06 6.85 -6.42
CA PRO A 267 16.53 6.72 -7.79
C PRO A 267 15.84 5.50 -8.41
N HIS A 268 15.08 5.74 -9.47
CA HIS A 268 14.53 4.70 -10.33
C HIS A 268 15.43 4.62 -11.56
N PRO A 269 16.33 3.64 -11.67
CA PRO A 269 17.10 3.47 -12.90
C PRO A 269 16.13 3.21 -14.07
N PRO A 270 16.44 3.69 -15.29
CA PRO A 270 15.63 3.38 -16.47
C PRO A 270 15.65 1.87 -16.72
N VAL A 271 14.50 1.21 -16.55
CA VAL A 271 14.36 -0.23 -16.80
C VAL A 271 13.84 -0.44 -18.22
N VAL A 272 14.69 -1.01 -19.07
CA VAL A 272 14.34 -1.41 -20.43
C VAL A 272 13.35 -2.58 -20.37
N SER A 273 12.09 -2.32 -20.69
CA SER A 273 11.00 -3.30 -20.61
C SER A 273 10.78 -3.96 -21.96
N ARG A 274 10.90 -5.30 -22.03
CA ARG A 274 10.52 -6.08 -23.22
C ARG A 274 9.01 -6.35 -23.34
N GLN A 275 8.17 -5.82 -22.44
CA GLN A 275 6.71 -6.07 -22.44
C GLN A 275 5.95 -5.16 -23.41
N TRP A 276 5.02 -5.77 -24.15
CA TRP A 276 4.06 -5.14 -25.08
C TRP A 276 3.15 -4.10 -24.36
N PRO A 277 2.67 -3.02 -25.01
CA PRO A 277 2.72 -2.72 -26.45
C PRO A 277 3.99 -2.00 -26.93
N TYR A 278 4.64 -1.25 -26.05
CA TYR A 278 5.73 -0.34 -26.40
C TYR A 278 7.04 -0.78 -25.76
N GLY A 279 7.31 -2.10 -25.81
CA GLY A 279 8.48 -2.71 -25.21
C GLY A 279 9.75 -2.29 -25.93
N VAL A 280 10.40 -1.23 -25.43
CA VAL A 280 11.68 -0.76 -25.97
C VAL A 280 12.71 -1.86 -25.76
N ARG A 281 13.29 -2.34 -26.86
CA ARG A 281 14.47 -3.21 -26.84
C ARG A 281 15.74 -2.38 -26.81
N GLU A 282 16.84 -2.97 -26.37
CA GLU A 282 18.18 -2.35 -26.41
C GLU A 282 18.59 -1.98 -27.85
N GLU A 283 18.15 -2.78 -28.83
CA GLU A 283 18.19 -2.47 -30.27
C GLU A 283 17.62 -1.07 -30.58
N ARG A 284 16.40 -0.77 -30.10
CA ARG A 284 15.75 0.54 -30.31
C ARG A 284 16.42 1.71 -29.58
N LEU A 285 17.17 1.45 -28.52
CA LEU A 285 17.94 2.50 -27.82
C LEU A 285 19.27 2.81 -28.51
N ARG A 286 19.83 1.86 -29.26
CA ARG A 286 21.04 2.07 -30.08
C ARG A 286 20.75 2.75 -31.42
N GLY A 287 19.50 2.70 -31.88
CA GLY A 287 19.10 3.09 -33.24
C GLY A 287 19.04 1.90 -34.20
N ASP A 288 19.51 0.73 -33.77
CA ASP A 288 19.58 -0.53 -34.52
C ASP A 288 18.18 -1.17 -34.72
N TYR A 289 17.26 -0.50 -35.42
CA TYR A 289 15.95 -1.06 -35.75
C TYR A 289 15.46 -0.68 -37.14
N VAL A 290 15.00 -1.70 -37.89
CA VAL A 290 14.33 -1.51 -39.18
C VAL A 290 13.01 -0.78 -38.95
N ILE A 291 12.88 0.41 -39.51
CA ILE A 291 11.60 1.10 -39.68
C ILE A 291 10.97 0.54 -40.95
N TYR A 292 10.10 -0.46 -40.81
CA TYR A 292 9.29 -0.94 -41.92
C TYR A 292 8.41 0.21 -42.42
N ASN A 293 8.49 0.50 -43.72
CA ASN A 293 7.63 1.48 -44.38
C ASN A 293 6.19 0.92 -44.41
N PRO A 294 5.21 1.54 -43.71
CA PRO A 294 3.85 1.01 -43.63
C PRO A 294 3.07 1.11 -44.96
N THR A 295 3.63 1.81 -45.93
CA THR A 295 3.12 2.00 -47.30
C THR A 295 3.87 1.17 -48.34
N GLU A 296 4.86 0.38 -47.94
CA GLU A 296 5.60 -0.49 -48.87
C GLU A 296 4.78 -1.75 -49.20
N PRO A 297 4.62 -2.09 -50.49
CA PRO A 297 3.92 -3.31 -50.90
C PRO A 297 4.69 -4.55 -50.41
N GLY A 298 4.18 -5.19 -49.35
CA GLY A 298 4.78 -6.39 -48.78
C GLY A 298 4.87 -7.54 -49.79
N VAL A 299 5.77 -8.49 -49.54
CA VAL A 299 6.00 -9.65 -50.42
C VAL A 299 4.68 -10.42 -50.62
N GLY A 300 4.15 -10.37 -51.86
CA GLY A 300 2.83 -10.91 -52.20
C GLY A 300 1.73 -9.87 -52.49
N TYR A 301 2.02 -8.56 -52.39
CA TYR A 301 1.12 -7.51 -52.86
C TYR A 301 1.02 -7.56 -54.39
N CYS A 302 -0.11 -8.07 -54.88
CA CYS A 302 -0.50 -7.90 -56.28
C CYS A 302 -1.33 -6.60 -56.38
N PRO A 303 -0.89 -5.58 -57.15
CA PRO A 303 -1.72 -4.41 -57.39
C PRO A 303 -3.00 -4.84 -58.12
N VAL A 304 -4.16 -4.43 -57.60
CA VAL A 304 -5.44 -4.68 -58.29
C VAL A 304 -5.38 -3.99 -59.65
N PRO A 305 -5.59 -4.69 -60.78
CA PRO A 305 -5.60 -4.05 -62.08
C PRO A 305 -6.76 -3.05 -62.12
N MET A 306 -6.41 -1.77 -62.27
CA MET A 306 -7.36 -0.68 -62.50
C MET A 306 -7.98 -0.89 -63.89
N LEU A 307 -9.13 -1.57 -63.93
CA LEU A 307 -9.95 -1.70 -65.13
C LEU A 307 -10.53 -0.33 -65.46
N TYR A 308 -9.98 0.28 -66.51
CA TYR A 308 -10.52 1.44 -67.24
C TYR A 308 -11.31 0.94 -68.45
#